data_AF-A0A7C9GPP5-F1
#
_entry.id   AF-A0A7C9GPP5-F1
#
_cell.length_a   1.000
_cell.length_b   1.000
_cell.length_c   1.000
_cell.angle_alpha   90.00
_cell.angle_beta   90.00
_cell.angle_gamma   90.00
#
_symmetry.space_group_name_H-M   'P 1'
#
loop_
_entity.id
_entity.type
_entity.pdbx_description
1 polymer ?
#
loop_
_entity_poly.entity_id
_entity_poly.type
_entity_poly.pdbx_seq_one_letter_code
_entity_poly.pdbx_strand_id
1 'polypeptide(L)'
;MRQLAFVTLPLALLVAGCVGEMKGNWPSLAPRPGEVGDAIPVTGPCAGCGQDMVAPAAVPVPVAAPLPLPADIGSRLASVEKTIAAVEAEAPAKARTARAAIAAAGRSADRAGDAEVERSRFESLFLSLSIEEQRLDGIGDDAAGRDGAAAVMDRIAALRTRLAALQQLRTSLPD
;
A
#
# COMPACT_ATOMS: atom_id res chain seq x y z
N MET A 1 -36.37 4.39 -32.94
CA MET A 1 -35.21 4.46 -33.86
C MET A 1 -34.09 3.63 -33.25
N ARG A 2 -33.65 2.61 -33.99
CA ARG A 2 -32.51 1.74 -33.68
C ARG A 2 -31.21 2.53 -33.84
N GLN A 3 -30.26 2.37 -32.93
CA GLN A 3 -28.86 2.23 -33.29
C GLN A 3 -28.17 1.28 -32.28
N LEU A 4 -27.66 0.21 -32.86
CA LEU A 4 -26.87 -0.86 -32.27
C LEU A 4 -25.38 -0.53 -32.43
N ALA A 5 -24.60 -1.14 -31.55
CA ALA A 5 -23.19 -1.53 -31.72
C ALA A 5 -22.14 -0.41 -31.65
N PHE A 6 -21.27 -0.50 -30.63
CA PHE A 6 -19.90 -0.96 -30.87
C PHE A 6 -19.33 -1.55 -29.56
N VAL A 7 -19.43 -2.88 -29.45
CA VAL A 7 -18.60 -3.71 -28.58
C VAL A 7 -17.32 -3.99 -29.35
N THR A 8 -16.17 -3.51 -28.85
CA THR A 8 -14.78 -3.97 -29.06
C THR A 8 -13.89 -2.84 -28.51
N LEU A 9 -13.40 -2.93 -27.26
CA LEU A 9 -12.05 -3.41 -26.92
C LEU A 9 -10.94 -2.83 -27.85
N PRO A 10 -9.75 -2.40 -27.36
CA PRO A 10 -9.23 -2.73 -26.04
C PRO A 10 -8.25 -1.71 -25.39
N LEU A 11 -7.96 -1.89 -24.10
CA LEU A 11 -6.59 -2.18 -23.64
C LEU A 11 -5.43 -1.44 -24.36
N ALA A 12 -5.31 -0.12 -24.17
CA ALA A 12 -4.21 0.67 -24.75
C ALA A 12 -3.62 1.71 -23.78
N LEU A 13 -3.67 1.46 -22.47
CA LEU A 13 -3.06 2.32 -21.45
C LEU A 13 -2.16 1.54 -20.46
N LEU A 14 -1.79 0.31 -20.82
CA LEU A 14 -0.64 -0.41 -20.27
C LEU A 14 0.38 -0.56 -21.40
N VAL A 15 1.66 -0.29 -21.12
CA VAL A 15 2.82 -0.28 -22.03
C VAL A 15 3.08 1.06 -22.73
N ALA A 16 3.30 2.11 -21.93
CA ALA A 16 4.07 3.29 -22.36
C ALA A 16 4.87 3.91 -21.19
N GLY A 17 5.47 3.06 -20.36
CA GLY A 17 6.59 3.43 -19.50
C GLY A 17 7.89 3.07 -20.20
N CYS A 18 8.13 3.66 -21.38
CA CYS A 18 9.38 3.50 -22.10
C CYS A 18 10.52 4.09 -21.29
N VAL A 19 11.56 3.27 -21.17
CA VAL A 19 12.97 3.64 -21.02
C VAL A 19 13.24 4.94 -21.79
N GLY A 20 13.30 6.04 -21.06
CA GLY A 20 13.83 7.31 -21.52
C GLY A 20 15.27 7.41 -21.06
N GLU A 21 16.19 7.09 -21.96
CA GLU A 21 17.60 7.45 -21.88
C GLU A 21 17.70 8.95 -21.55
N MET A 22 18.10 9.28 -20.32
CA MET A 22 18.32 10.67 -19.92
C MET A 22 19.56 11.21 -20.65
N LYS A 23 19.38 11.63 -21.90
CA LYS A 23 20.24 12.65 -22.55
C LYS A 23 19.91 14.03 -21.97
N GLY A 24 20.03 14.13 -20.65
CA GLY A 24 20.15 15.40 -19.95
C GLY A 24 21.63 15.76 -19.92
N ASN A 25 21.97 16.87 -20.55
CA ASN A 25 23.30 17.45 -20.52
C ASN A 25 23.59 17.90 -19.07
N TRP A 26 24.07 16.98 -18.24
CA TRP A 26 24.54 17.30 -16.90
C TRP A 26 25.76 18.21 -17.05
N PRO A 27 25.85 19.32 -16.30
CA PRO A 27 27.07 20.13 -16.29
C PRO A 27 28.23 19.23 -15.84
N SER A 28 29.26 19.13 -16.68
CA SER A 28 30.44 18.31 -16.36
C SER A 28 31.01 18.78 -15.02
N LEU A 29 31.27 17.85 -14.11
CA LEU A 29 32.11 18.08 -12.92
C LEU A 29 33.60 18.23 -13.26
N ALA A 30 33.92 18.62 -14.50
CA ALA A 30 35.28 18.87 -14.93
C ALA A 30 35.77 20.17 -14.25
N PRO A 31 36.89 20.12 -13.50
CA PRO A 31 37.44 21.32 -12.87
C PRO A 31 37.85 22.35 -13.93
N ARG A 32 37.63 23.64 -13.64
CA ARG A 32 38.05 24.72 -14.54
C ARG A 32 39.58 24.85 -14.55
N PRO A 33 40.19 25.44 -15.59
CA PRO A 33 41.62 25.73 -15.59
C PRO A 33 41.99 26.59 -14.35
N GLY A 34 42.73 26.00 -13.41
CA GLY A 34 43.13 26.63 -12.14
C GLY A 34 42.47 26.07 -10.88
N GLU A 35 41.49 25.17 -10.99
CA GLU A 35 40.92 24.44 -9.86
C GLU A 35 41.62 23.08 -9.69
N VAL A 36 42.15 22.81 -8.50
CA VAL A 36 42.58 21.46 -8.11
C VAL A 36 41.31 20.68 -7.79
N GLY A 37 40.76 19.98 -8.78
CA GLY A 37 39.73 18.98 -8.53
C GLY A 37 40.32 17.86 -7.66
N ASP A 38 39.58 17.39 -6.67
CA ASP A 38 39.97 16.20 -5.92
C ASP A 38 40.18 15.06 -6.91
N ALA A 39 41.42 14.57 -6.99
CA ALA A 39 41.78 13.49 -7.87
C ALA A 39 41.03 12.23 -7.43
N ILE A 40 39.93 11.91 -8.11
CA ILE A 40 39.35 10.57 -8.04
C ILE A 40 40.40 9.63 -8.65
N PRO A 41 40.97 8.68 -7.91
CA PRO A 41 41.99 7.78 -8.45
C PRO A 41 41.36 6.90 -9.54
N VAL A 42 41.72 7.18 -10.79
CA VAL A 42 41.40 6.32 -11.93
C VAL A 42 42.36 5.13 -11.88
N THR A 43 41.89 3.99 -11.38
CA THR A 43 42.66 2.74 -11.44
C THR A 43 42.59 2.15 -12.85
N GLY A 44 43.44 2.63 -13.74
CA GLY A 44 43.81 1.98 -15.00
C GLY A 44 45.23 1.40 -14.90
N PRO A 45 45.54 0.28 -15.59
CA PRO A 45 46.78 -0.46 -15.36
C PRO A 45 48.00 0.30 -15.89
N CYS A 46 48.78 0.90 -14.99
CA CYS A 46 50.13 1.37 -15.29
C CYS A 46 51.06 0.16 -15.44
N ALA A 47 51.44 -0.15 -16.67
CA ALA A 47 52.47 -1.13 -16.99
C ALA A 47 53.80 -0.67 -16.36
N GLY A 48 54.14 -1.25 -15.21
CA GLY A 48 55.39 -0.96 -14.49
C GLY A 48 55.26 -0.70 -12.99
N CYS A 49 54.04 -0.58 -12.45
CA CYS A 49 53.87 -0.55 -10.99
C CYS A 49 53.92 -1.98 -10.46
N GLY A 50 54.92 -2.24 -9.62
CA GLY A 50 55.27 -3.56 -9.10
C GLY A 50 54.13 -4.29 -8.40
N GLN A 51 54.39 -5.59 -8.29
CA GLN A 51 53.71 -6.54 -7.43
C GLN A 51 53.52 -5.96 -6.01
N ASP A 52 52.48 -6.43 -5.32
CA ASP A 52 52.16 -6.15 -3.91
C ASP A 52 51.29 -4.91 -3.63
N MET A 53 50.11 -4.84 -4.25
CA MET A 53 48.98 -4.11 -3.65
C MET A 53 47.92 -5.13 -3.26
N VAL A 54 48.18 -5.87 -2.17
CA VAL A 54 47.10 -6.51 -1.41
C VAL A 54 46.22 -5.35 -0.96
N ALA A 55 45.04 -5.22 -1.57
CA ALA A 55 44.03 -4.30 -1.07
C ALA A 55 43.88 -4.59 0.44
N PRO A 56 44.09 -3.59 1.33
CA PRO A 56 43.88 -3.82 2.75
C PRO A 56 42.49 -4.42 2.91
N ALA A 57 42.40 -5.55 3.62
CA ALA A 57 41.13 -6.19 3.90
C ALA A 57 40.16 -5.11 4.36
N ALA A 58 39.06 -4.93 3.63
CA ALA A 58 38.07 -3.91 3.96
C ALA A 58 37.70 -4.11 5.43
N VAL A 59 38.01 -3.11 6.27
CA VAL A 59 37.62 -3.15 7.67
C VAL A 59 36.10 -3.30 7.66
N PRO A 60 35.53 -4.35 8.26
CA PRO A 60 34.08 -4.53 8.26
C PRO A 60 33.49 -3.29 8.93
N VAL A 61 32.75 -2.50 8.14
CA VAL A 61 31.99 -1.37 8.69
C VAL A 61 30.95 -1.98 9.61
N PRO A 62 30.87 -1.57 10.89
CA PRO A 62 29.83 -2.07 11.78
C PRO A 62 28.48 -1.74 11.15
N VAL A 63 27.69 -2.77 10.88
CA VAL A 63 26.30 -2.60 10.45
C VAL A 63 25.58 -1.88 11.59
N ALA A 64 25.08 -0.67 11.31
CA ALA A 64 24.32 0.08 12.30
C ALA A 64 23.13 -0.76 12.76
N ALA A 65 22.94 -0.85 14.07
CA ALA A 65 21.79 -1.54 14.64
C ALA A 65 20.49 -0.90 14.11
N PRO A 66 19.45 -1.69 13.82
CA PRO A 66 18.17 -1.15 13.39
C PRO A 66 17.62 -0.16 14.42
N LEU A 67 17.00 0.92 13.94
CA LEU A 67 16.35 1.89 14.82
C LEU A 67 15.14 1.24 15.51
N PRO A 68 14.82 1.66 16.76
CA PRO A 68 13.61 1.18 17.43
C PRO A 68 12.34 1.69 16.73
N LEU A 69 11.24 0.96 16.91
CA LEU A 69 9.91 1.39 16.47
C LEU A 69 9.48 2.72 17.13
N PRO A 70 8.69 3.55 16.43
CA PRO A 70 7.98 4.66 17.07
C PRO A 70 7.14 4.15 18.25
N ALA A 71 7.18 4.89 19.36
CA ALA A 71 6.53 4.50 20.62
C ALA A 71 4.99 4.41 20.52
N ASP A 72 4.40 5.06 19.51
CA ASP A 72 2.96 5.14 19.27
C ASP A 72 2.43 4.04 18.33
N ILE A 73 3.27 3.19 17.73
CA ILE A 73 2.80 2.10 16.85
C ILE A 73 1.78 1.22 17.55
N GLY A 74 2.02 0.87 18.82
CA GLY A 74 1.12 0.01 19.58
C GLY A 74 -0.28 0.61 19.74
N SER A 75 -0.38 1.91 20.03
CA SER A 75 -1.68 2.59 20.21
C SER A 75 -2.38 2.81 18.86
N ARG A 76 -1.63 3.10 17.79
CA ARG A 76 -2.17 3.21 16.43
C ARG A 76 -2.78 1.90 15.96
N LEU A 77 -2.08 0.77 16.12
CA LEU A 77 -2.61 -0.55 15.79
C LEU A 77 -3.85 -0.91 16.63
N ALA A 78 -3.81 -0.64 17.93
CA ALA A 78 -4.95 -0.88 18.81
C ALA A 78 -6.18 -0.05 18.42
N SER A 79 -5.98 1.19 17.95
CA SER A 79 -7.08 2.03 17.45
C SER A 79 -7.70 1.44 16.18
N VAL A 80 -6.89 1.01 15.21
CA VAL A 80 -7.40 0.36 13.98
C VAL A 80 -8.16 -0.92 14.32
N GLU A 81 -7.59 -1.76 15.18
CA GLU A 81 -8.21 -3.00 15.63
C GLU A 81 -9.56 -2.77 16.31
N LYS A 82 -9.69 -1.71 17.11
CA LYS A 82 -10.95 -1.33 17.74
C LYS A 82 -12.01 -0.94 16.69
N THR A 83 -11.65 -0.16 15.67
CA THR A 83 -12.59 0.21 14.61
C THR A 83 -13.06 -1.04 13.84
N ILE A 84 -12.13 -1.92 13.45
CA ILE A 84 -12.46 -3.16 12.74
C ILE A 84 -13.38 -4.05 13.59
N ALA A 85 -13.06 -4.24 14.88
CA ALA A 85 -13.85 -5.04 15.79
C ALA A 85 -15.29 -4.49 15.97
N ALA A 86 -15.47 -3.16 15.98
CA ALA A 86 -16.79 -2.56 16.05
C ALA A 86 -17.63 -2.89 14.81
N VAL A 87 -17.04 -2.80 13.61
CA VAL A 87 -17.74 -3.16 12.37
C VAL A 87 -18.04 -4.66 12.31
N GLU A 88 -17.10 -5.52 12.70
CA GLU A 88 -17.32 -6.98 12.78
C GLU A 88 -18.46 -7.36 13.73
N ALA A 89 -18.63 -6.64 14.84
CA ALA A 89 -19.71 -6.89 15.79
C ALA A 89 -21.09 -6.51 15.21
N GLU A 90 -21.17 -5.42 14.43
CA GLU A 90 -22.46 -4.92 13.91
C GLU A 90 -22.85 -5.52 12.55
N ALA A 91 -21.88 -5.74 11.66
CA ALA A 91 -22.13 -6.04 10.25
C ALA A 91 -22.99 -7.29 10.03
N PRO A 92 -22.82 -8.43 10.75
CA PRO A 92 -23.64 -9.62 10.53
C PRO A 92 -25.12 -9.39 10.82
N ALA A 93 -25.44 -8.63 11.87
CA ALA A 93 -26.81 -8.32 12.23
C ALA A 93 -27.46 -7.40 11.19
N LYS A 94 -26.77 -6.33 10.78
CA LYS A 94 -27.28 -5.42 9.75
C LYS A 94 -27.42 -6.08 8.39
N ALA A 95 -26.49 -6.97 8.01
CA ALA A 95 -26.61 -7.77 6.81
C ALA A 95 -27.85 -8.66 6.81
N ARG A 96 -28.20 -9.30 7.94
CA ARG A 96 -29.43 -10.10 8.05
C ARG A 96 -30.68 -9.23 7.92
N THR A 97 -30.71 -8.06 8.57
CA THR A 97 -31.84 -7.12 8.47
C THR A 97 -32.03 -6.65 7.02
N ALA A 98 -30.96 -6.22 6.35
CA ALA A 98 -31.01 -5.80 4.95
C ALA A 98 -31.51 -6.92 4.03
N ARG A 99 -31.00 -8.16 4.17
CA ARG A 99 -31.49 -9.31 3.38
C ARG A 99 -32.96 -9.61 3.62
N ALA A 100 -33.42 -9.53 4.87
CA ALA A 100 -34.83 -9.75 5.20
C ALA A 100 -35.73 -8.67 4.59
N ALA A 101 -35.31 -7.41 4.63
CA ALA A 101 -36.04 -6.30 4.01
C ALA A 101 -36.13 -6.46 2.47
N ILE A 102 -35.01 -6.80 1.82
CA ILE A 102 -34.98 -7.07 0.37
C ILE A 102 -35.90 -8.25 0.00
N ALA A 103 -35.86 -9.34 0.76
CA ALA A 103 -36.74 -10.49 0.54
C ALA A 103 -38.22 -10.15 0.72
N ALA A 104 -38.56 -9.27 1.67
CA ALA A 104 -39.93 -8.86 1.94
C ALA A 104 -40.48 -7.84 0.92
N ALA A 105 -39.60 -7.12 0.22
CA ALA A 105 -40.00 -6.08 -0.73
C ALA A 105 -40.84 -6.62 -1.90
N GLY A 106 -40.42 -7.76 -2.47
CA GLY A 106 -41.10 -8.36 -3.62
C GLY A 106 -41.25 -7.38 -4.78
N ARG A 107 -42.50 -7.05 -5.15
CA ARG A 107 -42.83 -6.04 -6.19
C ARG A 107 -43.46 -4.75 -5.63
N SER A 108 -43.49 -4.57 -4.32
CA SER A 108 -44.08 -3.39 -3.68
C SER A 108 -43.09 -2.23 -3.69
N ALA A 109 -43.46 -1.09 -4.28
CA ALA A 109 -42.62 0.10 -4.31
C ALA A 109 -42.31 0.64 -2.90
N ASP A 110 -43.31 0.66 -2.00
CA ASP A 110 -43.13 1.13 -0.63
C ASP A 110 -42.10 0.28 0.14
N ARG A 111 -42.24 -1.05 0.05
CA ARG A 111 -41.29 -1.97 0.70
C ARG A 111 -39.92 -2.01 0.02
N ALA A 112 -39.83 -1.66 -1.27
CA ALA A 112 -38.55 -1.46 -1.94
C ALA A 112 -37.80 -0.25 -1.36
N GLY A 113 -38.52 0.80 -0.97
CA GLY A 113 -37.95 1.94 -0.23
C GLY A 113 -37.38 1.51 1.13
N ASP A 114 -38.12 0.73 1.90
CA ASP A 114 -37.65 0.20 3.20
C ASP A 114 -36.40 -0.68 3.04
N ALA A 115 -36.36 -1.52 2.00
CA ALA A 115 -35.19 -2.34 1.68
C ALA A 115 -33.95 -1.50 1.36
N GLU A 116 -34.10 -0.41 0.61
CA GLU A 116 -33.00 0.49 0.28
C GLU A 116 -32.48 1.26 1.51
N VAL A 117 -33.37 1.62 2.44
CA VAL A 117 -32.97 2.21 3.73
C VAL A 117 -32.12 1.24 4.55
N GLU A 118 -32.52 -0.02 4.66
CA GLU A 118 -31.74 -1.02 5.40
C GLU A 118 -30.42 -1.37 4.70
N ARG A 119 -30.40 -1.41 3.37
CA ARG A 119 -29.17 -1.53 2.58
C ARG A 119 -28.22 -0.36 2.85
N SER A 120 -28.72 0.87 2.80
CA SER A 120 -27.94 2.07 3.10
C SER A 120 -27.37 2.07 4.51
N ARG A 121 -28.16 1.65 5.52
CA ARG A 121 -27.70 1.51 6.91
C ARG A 121 -26.57 0.47 7.03
N PHE A 122 -26.66 -0.63 6.30
CA PHE A 122 -25.58 -1.62 6.24
C PHE A 122 -24.33 -1.06 5.56
N GLU A 123 -24.45 -0.45 4.38
CA GLU A 123 -23.34 0.15 3.64
C GLU A 123 -22.63 1.25 4.44
N SER A 124 -23.37 2.04 5.22
CA SER A 124 -22.81 3.11 6.03
C SER A 124 -21.77 2.64 7.06
N LEU A 125 -21.83 1.37 7.50
CA LEU A 125 -20.85 0.79 8.42
C LEU A 125 -19.43 0.75 7.83
N PHE A 126 -19.31 0.69 6.51
CA PHE A 126 -18.03 0.44 5.83
C PHE A 126 -17.34 1.73 5.38
N LEU A 127 -17.98 2.90 5.54
CA LEU A 127 -17.46 4.19 5.04
C LEU A 127 -16.09 4.53 5.62
N SER A 128 -15.85 4.19 6.89
CA SER A 128 -14.58 4.46 7.58
C SER A 128 -13.47 3.44 7.30
N LEU A 129 -13.78 2.25 6.75
CA LEU A 129 -12.78 1.18 6.63
C LEU A 129 -11.65 1.51 5.65
N SER A 130 -11.94 2.26 4.59
CA SER A 130 -10.91 2.72 3.65
C SER A 130 -9.86 3.62 4.30
N ILE A 131 -10.25 4.39 5.33
CA ILE A 131 -9.33 5.22 6.11
C ILE A 131 -8.45 4.33 6.98
N GLU A 132 -9.01 3.25 7.55
CA GLU A 132 -8.23 2.31 8.36
C GLU A 132 -7.23 1.51 7.53
N GLU A 133 -7.57 1.14 6.29
CA GLU A 133 -6.62 0.53 5.33
C GLU A 133 -5.40 1.44 5.08
N GLN A 134 -5.65 2.72 4.79
CA GLN A 134 -4.57 3.70 4.59
C GLN A 134 -3.72 3.90 5.86
N ARG A 135 -4.34 3.84 7.04
CA ARG A 135 -3.60 3.90 8.31
C ARG A 135 -2.71 2.69 8.51
N LEU A 136 -3.14 1.49 8.12
CA LEU A 136 -2.32 0.29 8.17
C LEU A 136 -1.10 0.40 7.25
N ASP A 137 -1.27 0.98 6.06
CA ASP A 137 -0.15 1.26 5.15
C ASP A 137 0.87 2.19 5.80
N GLY A 138 0.41 3.32 6.36
CA GLY A 138 1.29 4.27 7.05
C GLY A 138 1.99 3.68 8.28
N ILE A 139 1.34 2.77 9.03
CA ILE A 139 2.01 2.04 10.13
C ILE A 139 3.08 1.09 9.60
N GLY A 140 2.80 0.41 8.48
CA GLY A 140 3.75 -0.47 7.81
C GLY A 140 5.00 0.28 7.34
N ASP A 141 4.80 1.45 6.72
CA ASP A 141 5.89 2.33 6.27
C ASP A 141 6.73 2.82 7.46
N ASP A 142 6.08 3.24 8.55
CA ASP A 142 6.77 3.68 9.77
C ASP A 142 7.58 2.55 10.43
N ALA A 143 7.12 1.30 10.32
CA ALA A 143 7.79 0.13 10.88
C ALA A 143 8.92 -0.41 10.00
N ALA A 144 8.94 -0.09 8.71
CA ALA A 144 9.87 -0.68 7.75
C ALA A 144 11.35 -0.46 8.15
N GLY A 145 12.13 -1.54 8.15
CA GLY A 145 13.56 -1.50 8.47
C GLY A 145 13.90 -1.25 9.94
N ARG A 146 12.92 -1.30 10.84
CA ARG A 146 13.11 -1.10 12.29
C ARG A 146 13.16 -2.41 13.07
N ASP A 147 13.75 -2.38 14.26
CA ASP A 147 13.74 -3.53 15.16
C ASP A 147 12.31 -3.86 15.61
N GLY A 148 11.89 -5.12 15.50
CA GLY A 148 10.52 -5.55 15.79
C GLY A 148 9.50 -5.33 14.65
N ALA A 149 9.93 -4.87 13.47
CA ALA A 149 9.05 -4.66 12.32
C ALA A 149 8.24 -5.92 11.92
N ALA A 150 8.83 -7.11 12.02
CA ALA A 150 8.17 -8.36 11.66
C ALA A 150 6.85 -8.58 12.45
N ALA A 151 6.87 -8.37 13.76
CA ALA A 151 5.68 -8.51 14.61
C ALA A 151 4.58 -7.49 14.26
N VAL A 152 4.98 -6.28 13.84
CA VAL A 152 4.04 -5.26 13.36
C VAL A 152 3.41 -5.69 12.04
N MET A 153 4.21 -6.19 11.10
CA MET A 153 3.74 -6.64 9.79
C MET A 153 2.82 -7.86 9.89
N ASP A 154 3.11 -8.80 10.78
CA ASP A 154 2.23 -9.94 11.06
C ASP A 154 0.86 -9.48 11.58
N ARG A 155 0.85 -8.50 12.49
CA ARG A 155 -0.38 -7.93 13.02
C ARG A 155 -1.16 -7.15 11.95
N ILE A 156 -0.48 -6.40 11.09
CA ILE A 156 -1.10 -5.72 9.94
C ILE A 156 -1.73 -6.75 8.99
N ALA A 157 -1.04 -7.85 8.68
CA ALA A 157 -1.55 -8.89 7.80
C ALA A 157 -2.82 -9.56 8.37
N ALA A 158 -2.86 -9.81 9.68
CA ALA A 158 -4.05 -10.31 10.36
C ALA A 158 -5.23 -9.33 10.26
N LEU A 159 -4.99 -8.02 10.46
CA LEU A 159 -6.03 -6.99 10.32
C LEU A 159 -6.53 -6.86 8.87
N ARG A 160 -5.65 -6.97 7.87
CA ARG A 160 -6.04 -6.97 6.46
C ARG A 160 -6.89 -8.19 6.09
N THR A 161 -6.62 -9.35 6.68
CA THR A 161 -7.44 -10.55 6.49
C THR A 161 -8.87 -10.33 7.00
N ARG A 162 -9.00 -9.67 8.17
CA ARG A 162 -10.30 -9.28 8.74
C ARG A 162 -11.06 -8.28 7.87
N LEU A 163 -10.36 -7.25 7.36
CA LEU A 163 -10.94 -6.29 6.41
C LEU A 163 -11.44 -6.95 5.12
N ALA A 164 -10.68 -7.91 4.57
CA ALA A 164 -11.12 -8.66 3.39
C ALA A 164 -12.40 -9.46 3.65
N ALA A 165 -12.56 -10.07 4.83
CA ALA A 165 -13.79 -10.76 5.20
C ALA A 165 -14.99 -9.80 5.32
N LEU A 166 -14.77 -8.59 5.87
CA LEU A 166 -15.79 -7.54 5.91
C LEU A 166 -16.19 -7.08 4.50
N GLN A 167 -15.24 -6.93 3.58
CA GLN A 167 -15.51 -6.57 2.18
C GLN A 167 -16.32 -7.65 1.43
N GLN A 168 -16.04 -8.93 1.71
CA GLN A 168 -16.84 -10.04 1.19
C GLN A 168 -18.28 -10.00 1.74
N LEU A 169 -18.44 -9.71 3.03
CA LEU A 169 -19.77 -9.55 3.62
C LEU A 169 -20.53 -8.38 2.98
N ARG A 170 -19.86 -7.25 2.76
CA ARG A 170 -20.42 -6.07 2.10
C ARG A 170 -21.02 -6.39 0.73
N THR A 171 -20.25 -7.09 -0.09
CA THR A 171 -20.63 -7.45 -1.48
C THR A 171 -21.60 -8.63 -1.59
N SER A 172 -22.06 -9.19 -0.47
CA SER A 172 -22.95 -10.37 -0.45
C SER A 172 -24.44 -10.05 -0.35
N LEU A 173 -24.82 -8.76 -0.33
CA LEU A 173 -26.23 -8.39 -0.48
C LEU A 173 -26.65 -8.47 -1.95
N PRO A 174 -27.86 -8.99 -2.24
CA PRO A 174 -28.39 -8.95 -3.60
C PRO A 174 -28.69 -7.51 -4.02
N ASP A 175 -28.53 -7.22 -5.32
CA ASP A 175 -28.91 -5.95 -5.97
C ASP A 175 -30.43 -5.75 -6.01
#